data_AF-A0A565ALI7-F1
#
_entry.id   AF-A0A565ALI7-F1
#
_cell.length_a   1.000
_cell.length_b   1.000
_cell.length_c   1.000
_cell.angle_alpha   90.00
_cell.angle_beta   90.00
_cell.angle_gamma   90.00
#
_symmetry.space_group_name_H-M   'P 1'
#
loop_
_entity.id
_entity.type
_entity.pdbx_description
1 polymer ?
#
loop_
_entity_poly.entity_id
_entity_poly.type
_entity_poly.pdbx_seq_one_letter_code
_entity_poly.pdbx_strand_id
1 'polypeptide(L)'
;MENAVVVFARRGCCMGHVAKRLLLTHGVNPLVVEVDEEDHNNEDNIIISELGETVINKEKLPVLFIGGKLFGGLENLMAAHINGDLVPTLRQAGALWL
;
A
#
# COMPACT_ATOMS: atom_id res chain seq x y z
N MET A 1 9.35 6.04 -14.38
CA MET A 1 8.29 6.63 -13.54
C MET A 1 7.93 5.58 -12.53
N GLU A 2 8.57 5.63 -11.37
CA GLU A 2 8.29 4.71 -10.27
C GLU A 2 6.99 5.17 -9.59
N ASN A 3 6.09 4.23 -9.28
CA ASN A 3 4.85 4.57 -8.61
C ASN A 3 5.17 5.02 -7.18
N ALA A 4 4.96 6.32 -6.90
CA ALA A 4 5.26 6.90 -5.58
C ALA A 4 4.43 6.26 -4.45
N VAL A 5 3.30 5.65 -4.77
CA VAL A 5 2.50 4.85 -3.83
C VAL A 5 2.17 3.50 -4.43
N VAL A 6 2.46 2.44 -3.70
CA VAL A 6 2.15 1.06 -4.05
C VAL A 6 1.33 0.43 -2.93
N VAL A 7 0.26 -0.27 -3.27
CA VAL A 7 -0.61 -0.98 -2.34
C VAL A 7 -0.64 -2.44 -2.74
N PHE A 8 -0.10 -3.31 -1.89
CA PHE A 8 -0.31 -4.75 -1.98
C PHE A 8 -1.62 -5.06 -1.28
N ALA A 9 -2.55 -5.71 -1.97
CA ALA A 9 -3.84 -6.07 -1.42
C ALA A 9 -4.27 -7.46 -1.87
N ARG A 10 -5.00 -8.17 -1.02
CA ARG A 10 -5.63 -9.42 -1.44
C ARG A 10 -6.70 -9.12 -2.49
N ARG A 11 -6.72 -9.90 -3.56
CA ARG A 11 -7.74 -9.78 -4.61
C ARG A 11 -9.14 -9.92 -4.02
N GLY A 12 -10.05 -9.01 -4.38
CA GLY A 12 -11.42 -9.00 -3.87
C GLY A 12 -11.58 -8.56 -2.40
N CYS A 13 -10.52 -8.18 -1.68
CA CYS A 13 -10.62 -7.73 -0.30
C CYS A 13 -11.18 -6.30 -0.21
N CYS A 14 -12.11 -6.06 0.72
CA CYS A 14 -12.70 -4.73 0.95
C CYS A 14 -11.66 -3.72 1.45
N MET A 15 -10.69 -4.15 2.26
CA MET A 15 -9.66 -3.26 2.81
C MET A 15 -8.75 -2.67 1.73
N GLY A 16 -8.38 -3.46 0.72
CA GLY A 16 -7.62 -2.98 -0.44
C GLY A 16 -8.38 -1.92 -1.24
N HIS A 17 -9.68 -2.13 -1.44
CA HIS A 17 -10.55 -1.13 -2.08
C HIS A 17 -10.64 0.16 -1.28
N VAL A 18 -10.75 0.08 0.05
CA VAL A 18 -10.77 1.25 0.94
C VAL A 18 -9.45 2.01 0.83
N ALA A 19 -8.30 1.32 0.94
CA ALA A 19 -6.99 1.95 0.82
C ALA A 19 -6.82 2.67 -0.53
N LYS A 20 -7.14 1.99 -1.64
CA LYS A 20 -7.11 2.56 -2.99
C LYS A 20 -7.97 3.81 -3.09
N ARG A 21 -9.22 3.74 -2.61
CA ARG A 21 -10.18 4.84 -2.75
C ARG A 21 -9.80 6.05 -1.90
N LEU A 22 -9.28 5.82 -0.70
CA LEU A 22 -8.81 6.91 0.16
C LEU A 22 -7.66 7.68 -0.52
N LEU A 23 -6.67 6.96 -1.08
CA LEU A 23 -5.55 7.58 -1.79
C LEU A 23 -6.01 8.37 -3.04
N LEU A 24 -6.96 7.82 -3.80
CA LEU A 24 -7.56 8.51 -4.94
C LEU A 24 -8.29 9.79 -4.53
N THR A 25 -8.99 9.81 -3.38
CA THR A 25 -9.65 11.02 -2.85
C THR A 25 -8.64 12.13 -2.52
N HIS A 26 -7.40 11.77 -2.17
CA HIS A 26 -6.30 12.73 -1.97
C HIS A 26 -5.65 13.18 -3.28
N GLY A 27 -6.08 12.69 -4.44
CA GLY A 27 -5.51 13.04 -5.75
C GLY A 27 -4.26 12.24 -6.12
N VAL A 28 -3.96 11.14 -5.42
CA VAL A 28 -2.84 10.25 -5.72
C VAL A 28 -3.33 9.09 -6.59
N ASN A 29 -2.53 8.68 -7.57
CA ASN A 29 -2.77 7.45 -8.34
C ASN A 29 -1.89 6.31 -7.82
N PRO A 30 -2.37 5.44 -6.91
CA PRO A 30 -1.60 4.32 -6.40
C PRO A 30 -1.54 3.17 -7.41
N LEU A 31 -0.39 2.49 -7.49
CA LEU A 31 -0.32 1.16 -8.07
C LEU A 31 -0.89 0.15 -7.08
N VAL A 32 -1.90 -0.62 -7.49
CA VAL A 32 -2.44 -1.72 -6.67
C VAL A 32 -1.93 -3.04 -7.24
N VAL A 33 -1.20 -3.78 -6.43
CA VAL A 33 -0.73 -5.13 -6.74
C VAL A 33 -1.65 -6.11 -6.01
N GLU A 34 -2.46 -6.83 -6.79
CA GLU A 34 -3.37 -7.83 -6.26
C GLU A 34 -2.61 -9.14 -6.01
N VAL A 35 -2.85 -9.73 -4.83
CA VAL A 35 -2.27 -11.00 -4.41
C VAL A 35 -3.40 -12.03 -4.34
N ASP A 36 -3.26 -13.13 -5.07
CA ASP A 36 -4.20 -14.25 -5.04
C ASP A 36 -3.95 -15.15 -3.81
N GLU A 37 -5.03 -15.68 -3.24
CA GLU A 37 -4.98 -16.62 -2.11
C GLU A 37 -4.41 -17.98 -2.52
N GLU A 38 -4.59 -18.37 -3.79
CA GLU A 38 -4.19 -19.67 -4.34
C GLU A 38 -2.76 -19.67 -4.90
N ASP A 39 -1.94 -18.67 -4.61
CA ASP A 39 -0.51 -18.74 -4.95
C ASP A 39 0.19 -19.74 -4.00
N HIS A 40 -0.01 -21.04 -4.31
CA HIS A 40 0.47 -22.23 -3.60
C HIS A 40 2.01 -22.34 -3.61
N ASN A 41 2.71 -21.41 -4.24
CA ASN A 41 4.17 -21.44 -4.37
C ASN A 41 4.89 -20.92 -3.12
N ASN A 42 4.19 -20.26 -2.19
CA ASN A 42 4.77 -19.80 -0.93
C ASN A 42 4.04 -20.46 0.25
N GLU A 43 4.54 -21.62 0.68
CA GLU A 43 4.14 -22.35 1.90
C GLU A 43 4.17 -21.45 3.16
N ASP A 44 4.89 -20.32 3.09
CA ASP A 44 5.16 -19.43 4.21
C ASP A 44 4.24 -18.20 4.35
N ASN A 45 3.14 -18.07 3.59
CA ASN A 45 2.24 -16.88 3.62
C ASN A 45 2.97 -15.53 3.39
N ILE A 46 4.12 -15.54 2.73
CA ILE A 46 4.98 -14.36 2.55
C ILE A 46 4.94 -13.89 1.09
N ILE A 47 5.12 -12.58 0.88
CA ILE A 47 5.43 -11.97 -0.42
C ILE A 47 6.76 -11.23 -0.25
N ILE A 48 7.70 -11.46 -1.16
CA ILE A 48 8.96 -10.70 -1.21
C ILE A 48 8.73 -9.53 -2.17
N SER A 49 8.74 -8.31 -1.63
CA SER A 49 8.67 -7.11 -2.46
C SER A 49 10.05 -6.75 -2.99
N GLU A 50 10.17 -6.58 -4.32
CA GLU A 50 11.41 -6.13 -4.98
C GLU A 50 11.75 -4.66 -4.64
N LEU A 51 10.80 -3.89 -4.08
CA LEU A 51 10.96 -2.49 -3.69
C LEU A 51 11.84 -2.27 -2.43
N GLY A 52 12.41 -3.34 -1.90
CA GLY A 52 13.31 -3.36 -0.74
C GLY A 52 13.01 -4.62 0.05
N GLU A 53 14.02 -5.46 0.30
CA GLU A 53 14.00 -6.80 0.92
C GLU A 53 13.02 -6.93 2.11
N THR A 54 11.72 -6.92 1.82
CA THR A 54 10.65 -6.81 2.81
C THR A 54 9.75 -7.99 2.61
N VAL A 55 9.71 -8.80 3.66
CA VAL A 55 8.83 -9.95 3.83
C VAL A 55 7.46 -9.43 4.25
N ILE A 56 6.49 -9.46 3.34
CA ILE A 56 5.10 -9.08 3.62
C ILE A 56 4.30 -10.34 3.95
N ASN A 57 3.68 -10.40 5.13
CA ASN A 57 2.74 -11.49 5.44
C ASN A 57 1.39 -11.22 4.72
N LYS A 58 0.92 -12.19 3.92
CA LYS A 58 -0.37 -12.20 3.20
C LYS A 58 -1.59 -12.04 4.13
N GLU A 59 -1.48 -12.42 5.39
CA GLU A 59 -2.49 -12.21 6.44
C GLU A 59 -2.60 -10.75 6.86
N LYS A 60 -1.52 -9.96 6.70
CA LYS A 60 -1.47 -8.54 7.09
C LYS A 60 -1.76 -7.58 5.93
N LEU A 61 -2.36 -8.08 4.84
CA LEU A 61 -2.80 -7.24 3.72
C LEU A 61 -4.05 -6.42 4.10
N PRO A 62 -4.18 -5.18 3.61
CA PRO A 62 -3.31 -4.53 2.63
C PRO A 62 -2.05 -3.93 3.27
N VAL A 63 -0.95 -3.93 2.52
CA VAL A 63 0.32 -3.28 2.89
C VAL A 63 0.64 -2.19 1.88
N LEU A 64 1.06 -1.03 2.38
CA LEU A 64 1.30 0.18 1.62
C LEU A 64 2.77 0.57 1.67
N PHE A 65 3.28 1.00 0.52
CA PHE A 65 4.58 1.62 0.35
C PHE A 65 4.39 3.03 -0.20
N ILE A 66 5.11 4.00 0.37
CA ILE A 66 5.08 5.41 -0.03
C ILE A 66 6.53 5.87 -0.22
N GLY A 67 6.85 6.41 -1.39
CA GLY A 67 8.20 6.84 -1.76
C GLY A 67 9.23 5.70 -1.70
N GLY A 68 8.81 4.48 -2.05
CA GLY A 68 9.65 3.27 -1.99
C GLY A 68 9.90 2.73 -0.57
N LYS A 69 9.28 3.28 0.47
CA LYS A 69 9.44 2.83 1.86
C LYS A 69 8.16 2.17 2.38
N LEU A 70 8.30 1.14 3.21
CA LEU A 70 7.17 0.53 3.91
C LEU A 70 6.48 1.59 4.78
N PHE A 71 5.22 1.86 4.49
CA PHE A 71 4.39 2.77 5.25
C PHE A 71 3.57 2.04 6.33
N GLY A 72 3.10 0.83 6.01
CA GLY A 72 2.34 -0.02 6.93
C GLY A 72 1.02 -0.51 6.33
N GLY A 73 0.05 -0.83 7.18
CA GLY A 73 -1.25 -1.36 6.76
C GLY A 73 -2.34 -0.30 6.58
N LEU A 74 -3.58 -0.76 6.40
CA LEU A 74 -4.74 0.13 6.36
C LEU A 74 -4.88 0.97 7.64
N GLU A 75 -4.58 0.40 8.80
CA GLU A 75 -4.66 1.12 10.08
C GLU A 75 -3.72 2.33 10.13
N ASN A 76 -2.48 2.18 9.64
CA ASN A 76 -1.53 3.29 9.53
C ASN A 76 -2.03 4.37 8.57
N LEU A 77 -2.61 3.95 7.44
CA LEU A 77 -3.19 4.87 6.46
C LEU A 77 -4.35 5.67 7.06
N MET A 78 -5.24 5.00 7.78
CA MET A 78 -6.37 5.63 8.46
C MET A 78 -5.90 6.59 9.54
N ALA A 79 -4.93 6.18 10.38
CA ALA A 79 -4.36 7.04 11.41
C ALA A 79 -3.74 8.31 10.82
N ALA A 80 -2.91 8.19 9.79
CA ALA A 80 -2.30 9.33 9.11
C ALA A 80 -3.34 10.22 8.42
N HIS A 81 -4.42 9.65 7.88
CA HIS A 81 -5.52 10.42 7.31
C HIS A 81 -6.26 11.24 8.38
N ILE A 82 -6.58 10.62 9.52
CA ILE A 82 -7.29 11.26 10.62
C ILE A 82 -6.44 12.36 11.28
N ASN A 83 -5.15 12.09 11.47
CA ASN A 83 -4.22 13.04 12.08
C ASN A 83 -3.80 14.19 11.14
N GLY A 84 -4.10 14.08 9.84
CA GLY A 84 -3.70 15.07 8.83
C GLY A 84 -2.26 14.91 8.32
N ASP A 85 -1.52 13.90 8.77
CA ASP A 85 -0.13 13.64 8.38
C ASP A 85 0.00 13.04 6.97
N LEU A 86 -1.07 12.43 6.45
CA LEU A 86 -1.02 11.71 5.17
C LEU A 86 -0.64 12.61 3.99
N VAL A 87 -1.21 13.80 3.89
CA VAL A 87 -0.92 14.74 2.78
C VAL A 87 0.55 15.19 2.81
N PRO A 88 1.12 15.63 3.95
CA PRO A 88 2.55 15.88 4.08
C PRO A 88 3.44 14.70 3.66
N THR A 89 3.10 13.47 4.07
CA THR A 89 3.87 12.27 3.67
C THR A 89 3.83 12.06 2.15
N LEU A 90 2.65 12.18 1.54
CA LEU A 90 2.47 12.00 0.10
C LEU A 90 3.22 13.07 -0.71
N ARG A 91 3.25 14.32 -0.25
CA ARG A 91 4.05 15.38 -0.89
C ARG A 91 5.55 15.11 -0.81
N GLN A 92 6.06 14.69 0.36
CA GLN A 92 7.47 14.35 0.53
C GLN A 92 7.90 13.18 -0.37
N ALA A 93 7.00 12.24 -0.62
CA ALA A 93 7.23 11.11 -1.51
C ALA A 93 7.08 11.45 -3.02
N GLY A 94 6.75 12.69 -3.37
CA GLY A 94 6.51 13.11 -4.76
C GLY A 94 5.21 12.52 -5.35
N ALA A 95 4.31 12.03 -4.52
CA ALA A 95 3.02 11.49 -4.94
C ALA A 95 1.97 12.57 -5.23
N LEU A 96 2.20 13.81 -4.76
CA LEU A 96 1.33 14.97 -4.95
C LEU A 96 2.13 16.18 -5.44
N TRP A 97 1.61 16.86 -6.47
CA TRP A 97 2.21 18.02 -7.14
C TRP A 97 1.32 19.27 -6.99
N LEU A 98 1.03 19.66 -5.75
CA LEU A 98 0.48 20.97 -5.39
C LEU A 98 1.26 21.54 -4.21
#